data_AF-A0A812QRP4-F1
#
_entry.id   AF-A0A812QRP4-F1
#
_cell.length_a   1.000
_cell.length_b   1.000
_cell.length_c   1.000
_cell.angle_alpha   90.00
_cell.angle_beta   90.00
_cell.angle_gamma   90.00
#
_symmetry.space_group_name_H-M   'P 1'
#
loop_
_entity.id
_entity.type
_entity.pdbx_description
1 polymer ?
#
loop_
_entity_poly.entity_id
_entity_poly.type
_entity_poly.pdbx_seq_one_letter_code
_entity_poly.pdbx_strand_id
1 'polypeptide(L)'
;MGWVLNPTGNFRNFWDFVGMALLVKDVIIIPLQLFGDHFYDMFDWLVKFSTGYWCADIVLSFFTGYLDRGVLVLDHRRIVCHYLKGWFFIDAPIAVTDVVLELGVSTSTGRASRFLRALRLIRIARLGKISQVRAGETVLGAPHRAQGHEA
;
A
#
# COMPACT_ATOMS: atom_id res chain seq x y z
N MET A 1 8.88 3.53 -24.75
CA MET A 1 8.89 2.22 -24.06
C MET A 1 8.73 2.49 -22.57
N GLY A 2 7.49 2.47 -22.07
CA GLY A 2 7.20 2.80 -20.67
C GLY A 2 7.12 1.53 -19.84
N TRP A 3 7.97 1.40 -18.83
CA TRP A 3 7.91 0.34 -17.81
C TRP A 3 6.71 0.60 -16.90
N VAL A 4 5.52 0.22 -17.36
CA VAL A 4 4.28 0.36 -16.60
C VAL A 4 3.87 -1.03 -16.15
N LEU A 5 3.79 -1.21 -14.84
CA LEU A 5 3.42 -2.48 -14.24
C LEU A 5 1.93 -2.68 -14.40
N ASN A 6 1.56 -3.85 -14.94
CA ASN A 6 0.17 -4.26 -15.00
C ASN A 6 -0.36 -4.42 -13.55
N PRO A 7 -1.43 -3.70 -13.16
CA PRO A 7 -1.99 -3.78 -11.81
C PRO A 7 -2.47 -5.19 -11.44
N THR A 8 -2.73 -6.08 -12.39
CA THR A 8 -3.16 -7.47 -12.15
C THR A 8 -2.08 -8.51 -12.41
N GLY A 9 -0.84 -8.09 -12.69
CA GLY A 9 0.26 -9.01 -12.94
C GLY A 9 0.65 -9.84 -11.71
N ASN A 10 1.19 -11.05 -11.94
CA ASN A 10 1.66 -11.96 -10.88
C ASN A 10 2.67 -11.30 -9.92
N PHE A 11 3.54 -10.42 -10.44
CA PHE A 11 4.47 -9.64 -9.63
C PHE A 11 3.75 -8.71 -8.64
N ARG A 12 2.74 -7.96 -9.11
CA ARG A 12 1.97 -7.04 -8.25
C ARG A 12 1.18 -7.83 -7.20
N ASN A 13 0.59 -8.96 -7.57
CA ASN A 13 -0.10 -9.84 -6.63
C ASN A 13 0.84 -10.39 -5.54
N PHE A 14 2.04 -10.83 -5.91
CA PHE A 14 3.05 -11.27 -4.94
C PHE A 14 3.49 -10.12 -4.03
N TRP A 15 3.74 -8.94 -4.61
CA TRP A 15 4.07 -7.73 -3.85
C TRP A 15 2.98 -7.40 -2.84
N ASP A 16 1.73 -7.30 -3.28
CA ASP A 16 0.58 -7.02 -2.41
C ASP A 16 0.40 -8.10 -1.32
N PHE A 17 0.72 -9.36 -1.60
CA PHE A 17 0.72 -10.43 -0.59
C PHE A 17 1.79 -10.21 0.50
N VAL A 18 3.02 -9.86 0.11
CA VAL A 18 4.08 -9.49 1.06
C VAL A 18 3.66 -8.28 1.88
N GLY A 19 3.06 -7.27 1.24
CA GLY A 19 2.52 -6.09 1.91
C GLY A 19 1.43 -6.43 2.92
N MET A 20 0.53 -7.36 2.58
CA MET A 20 -0.50 -7.86 3.49
C MET A 20 0.13 -8.51 4.74
N ALA A 21 1.15 -9.36 4.56
CA ALA A 21 1.83 -9.99 5.69
C ALA A 21 2.51 -8.96 6.61
N LEU A 22 3.13 -7.92 6.02
CA LEU A 22 3.73 -6.81 6.79
C LEU A 22 2.68 -5.99 7.54
N LEU A 23 1.49 -5.76 6.96
CA LEU A 23 0.37 -5.11 7.66
C LEU A 23 -0.10 -5.92 8.87
N VAL A 24 -0.25 -7.24 8.73
CA VAL A 24 -0.65 -8.11 9.85
C VAL A 24 0.39 -8.04 10.97
N LYS A 25 1.68 -8.07 10.62
CA LYS A 25 2.78 -7.83 11.57
C LYS A 25 2.61 -6.49 12.28
N ASP A 26 2.36 -5.39 11.56
CA ASP A 26 2.20 -4.06 12.16
C ASP A 26 1.01 -4.02 13.14
N VAL A 27 -0.13 -4.64 12.79
CA VAL A 27 -1.32 -4.75 13.66
C VAL A 27 -1.03 -5.47 14.98
N ILE A 28 -0.14 -6.46 14.98
CA ILE A 28 0.23 -7.23 16.18
C ILE A 28 1.31 -6.50 17.00
N ILE A 29 2.33 -5.96 16.33
CA ILE A 29 3.49 -5.35 17.00
C ILE A 29 3.14 -4.02 17.66
N ILE A 30 2.31 -3.18 17.02
CA ILE A 30 1.93 -1.86 17.56
C ILE A 30 1.30 -1.95 18.98
N PRO A 31 0.27 -2.78 19.24
CA PRO A 31 -0.28 -2.91 20.59
C PRO A 31 0.70 -3.59 21.56
N LEU A 32 1.51 -4.55 21.10
CA LEU A 32 2.47 -5.25 21.93
C LEU A 32 3.54 -4.29 22.51
N GLN A 33 3.94 -3.28 21.74
CA GLN A 33 4.86 -2.23 22.19
C GLN A 33 4.28 -1.36 23.30
N LEU A 34 2.96 -1.27 23.45
CA LEU A 34 2.35 -0.53 24.57
C LEU A 34 2.62 -1.21 25.92
N PHE A 35 2.87 -2.52 25.91
CA PHE A 35 3.18 -3.31 27.09
C PHE A 35 4.69 -3.38 27.41
N GLY A 36 5.56 -2.96 26.48
CA GLY A 36 6.99 -2.85 26.73
C GLY A 36 7.83 -2.69 25.46
N ASP A 37 8.90 -1.89 25.55
CA ASP A 37 9.76 -1.56 24.40
C ASP A 37 10.70 -2.71 23.97
N HIS A 38 10.89 -3.74 24.80
CA HIS A 38 11.76 -4.89 24.50
C HIS A 38 11.35 -5.69 23.24
N PHE A 39 10.05 -5.69 22.91
CA PHE A 39 9.56 -6.30 21.67
C PHE A 39 10.00 -5.52 20.43
N TYR A 40 10.24 -4.21 20.55
CA TYR A 40 10.75 -3.40 19.46
C TYR A 40 12.17 -3.83 19.10
N ASP A 41 13.05 -3.89 20.10
CA ASP A 41 14.46 -4.22 19.92
C ASP A 41 14.64 -5.63 19.33
N MET A 42 13.80 -6.59 19.75
CA MET A 42 13.81 -7.95 19.21
C MET A 42 13.44 -8.01 17.71
N PHE A 43 12.61 -7.09 17.24
CA PHE A 43 12.10 -7.06 15.86
C PHE A 43 12.60 -5.86 15.04
N ASP A 44 13.61 -5.15 15.50
CA ASP A 44 14.12 -3.91 14.87
C ASP A 44 14.46 -4.10 13.38
N TRP A 45 15.15 -5.20 13.04
CA TRP A 45 15.48 -5.53 11.65
C TRP A 45 14.23 -5.65 10.76
N LEU A 46 13.16 -6.25 11.29
CA LEU A 46 11.92 -6.48 10.56
C LEU A 46 11.12 -5.17 10.44
N VAL A 47 11.21 -4.28 11.43
CA VAL A 47 10.62 -2.94 11.35
C VAL A 47 11.33 -2.11 10.27
N LYS A 48 12.67 -2.10 10.24
CA LYS A 48 13.46 -1.43 9.20
C LYS A 48 13.18 -1.97 7.80
N PHE A 49 13.08 -3.30 7.67
CA PHE A 49 12.68 -3.94 6.42
C PHE A 49 11.28 -3.49 5.97
N SER A 50 10.30 -3.48 6.89
CA SER A 50 8.95 -2.99 6.61
C SER A 50 8.97 -1.54 6.12
N THR A 51 9.70 -0.65 6.80
CA THR A 51 9.86 0.76 6.39
C THR A 51 10.39 0.88 4.96
N GLY A 52 11.44 0.13 4.62
CA GLY A 52 11.98 0.11 3.25
C GLY A 52 10.98 -0.42 2.21
N TYR A 53 10.23 -1.47 2.56
CA TYR A 53 9.17 -2.02 1.72
C TYR A 53 8.07 -0.99 1.43
N TRP A 54 7.60 -0.26 2.45
CA TRP A 54 6.56 0.75 2.27
C TRP A 54 7.04 1.95 1.45
N CYS A 55 8.30 2.33 1.55
CA CYS A 55 8.91 3.32 0.66
C CYS A 55 8.94 2.82 -0.79
N ALA A 56 9.34 1.56 -1.02
CA ALA A 56 9.33 0.96 -2.35
C ALA A 56 7.92 0.82 -2.92
N ASP A 57 6.91 0.50 -2.10
CA ASP A 57 5.50 0.43 -2.52
C ASP A 57 4.97 1.78 -3.02
N ILE A 58 5.39 2.89 -2.39
CA ILE A 58 5.07 4.24 -2.88
C ILE A 58 5.68 4.47 -4.26
N VAL A 59 6.96 4.12 -4.44
CA VAL A 59 7.63 4.24 -5.74
C VAL A 59 6.92 3.40 -6.80
N LEU A 60 6.64 2.13 -6.49
CA LEU A 60 5.92 1.23 -7.39
C LEU A 60 4.51 1.73 -7.73
N SER A 61 3.85 2.42 -6.79
CA SER A 61 2.53 3.01 -7.03
C SER A 61 2.55 4.10 -8.11
N PHE A 62 3.68 4.78 -8.34
CA PHE A 62 3.83 5.71 -9.48
C PHE A 62 3.98 4.99 -10.83
N PHE A 63 4.33 3.71 -10.83
CA PHE A 63 4.50 2.88 -12.04
C PHE A 63 3.38 1.86 -12.25
N THR A 64 2.42 1.77 -11.31
CA THR A 64 1.31 0.81 -11.38
C THR A 64 0.11 1.46 -12.06
N GLY A 65 -0.42 0.82 -13.10
CA GLY A 65 -1.64 1.27 -13.78
C GLY A 65 -2.87 1.27 -12.87
N TYR A 66 -3.91 1.99 -13.27
CA TYR A 66 -5.20 1.99 -12.56
C TYR A 66 -6.35 1.78 -13.54
N LEU A 67 -7.49 1.29 -13.05
CA LEU A 67 -8.72 1.24 -13.83
C LEU A 67 -9.48 2.56 -13.67
N ASP A 68 -9.74 3.23 -14.80
CA ASP A 68 -10.66 4.35 -14.88
C ASP A 68 -11.90 3.92 -15.67
N ARG A 69 -13.06 3.84 -15.00
CA ARG A 69 -14.34 3.44 -15.63
C ARG A 69 -14.27 2.15 -16.47
N GLY A 70 -13.52 1.15 -15.99
CA GLY A 70 -13.36 -0.13 -16.70
C GLY A 70 -12.26 -0.14 -17.77
N VAL A 71 -11.61 0.99 -18.04
CA VAL A 71 -10.49 1.07 -18.98
C VAL A 71 -9.18 1.07 -18.19
N LEU A 72 -8.28 0.14 -18.53
CA LEU A 72 -6.94 0.09 -17.96
C LEU A 72 -6.10 1.26 -18.47
N VAL A 73 -5.74 2.18 -17.58
CA VAL A 73 -4.89 3.33 -17.89
C VAL A 73 -3.44 3.00 -17.53
N LEU A 74 -2.60 2.89 -18.57
CA LEU A 74 -1.15 2.68 -18.45
C LEU A 74 -0.33 3.93 -18.79
N ASP A 75 -0.96 5.09 -18.99
CA ASP A 75 -0.25 6.34 -19.22
C ASP A 75 0.42 6.82 -17.92
N HIS A 76 1.76 6.83 -17.90
CA HIS A 76 2.52 7.21 -16.71
C HIS A 76 2.20 8.61 -16.19
N ARG A 77 1.97 9.61 -17.07
CA ARG A 77 1.60 10.96 -16.62
C ARG A 77 0.24 10.93 -15.91
N ARG A 78 -0.72 10.17 -16.45
CA ARG A 78 -2.04 10.02 -15.82
C ARG A 78 -1.97 9.26 -14.51
N ILE A 79 -1.13 8.22 -14.41
CA ILE A 79 -0.90 7.45 -13.18
C ILE A 79 -0.35 8.38 -12.09
N VAL A 80 0.72 9.11 -12.39
CA VAL A 80 1.36 10.04 -11.44
C VAL A 80 0.37 11.10 -10.98
N CYS A 81 -0.34 11.77 -11.90
CA CYS A 81 -1.32 12.80 -11.53
C CYS A 81 -2.48 12.24 -10.68
N HIS A 82 -2.97 11.04 -10.99
CA HIS A 82 -4.03 10.40 -10.22
C HIS A 82 -3.55 10.04 -8.81
N TYR A 83 -2.36 9.43 -8.70
CA TYR A 83 -1.77 9.04 -7.42
C TYR A 83 -1.46 10.25 -6.53
N LEU A 84 -0.87 11.31 -7.12
CA LEU A 84 -0.58 12.57 -6.41
C LEU A 84 -1.84 13.26 -5.89
N LYS A 85 -2.96 13.24 -6.62
CA LYS A 85 -4.21 13.87 -6.19
C LYS A 85 -4.97 13.09 -5.11
N GLY A 86 -4.70 11.80 -4.96
CA GLY A 86 -5.39 10.94 -4.01
C GLY A 86 -4.48 10.51 -2.86
N TRP A 87 -3.82 9.38 -3.05
CA TRP A 87 -3.25 8.60 -1.97
C TRP A 87 -1.85 9.02 -1.54
N PHE A 88 -1.13 9.76 -2.40
CA PHE A 88 0.18 10.27 -2.06
C PHE A 88 0.17 11.11 -0.76
N PHE A 89 -0.87 11.92 -0.54
CA PHE A 89 -1.01 12.74 0.67
C PHE A 89 -1.23 11.93 1.95
N ILE A 90 -1.67 10.68 1.83
CA ILE A 90 -1.80 9.76 2.97
C ILE A 90 -0.48 8.98 3.14
N ASP A 91 0.07 8.47 2.05
CA ASP A 91 1.18 7.53 2.10
C ASP A 91 2.53 8.21 2.39
N ALA A 92 2.76 9.40 1.84
CA ALA A 92 4.03 10.11 2.01
C ALA A 92 4.28 10.56 3.46
N PRO A 93 3.35 11.20 4.19
CA PRO A 93 3.59 11.60 5.58
C PRO A 93 3.86 10.41 6.50
N ILE A 94 3.17 9.28 6.30
CA ILE A 94 3.38 8.06 7.09
C ILE A 94 4.77 7.48 6.80
N ALA A 95 5.16 7.36 5.53
CA ALA A 95 6.48 6.85 5.17
C ALA A 95 7.62 7.75 5.66
N VAL A 96 7.47 9.07 5.55
CA VAL A 96 8.45 10.04 6.08
C VAL A 96 8.58 9.90 7.59
N THR A 97 7.45 9.81 8.30
CA THR A 97 7.43 9.63 9.75
C THR A 97 8.16 8.35 10.15
N ASP A 98 7.95 7.24 9.43
CA ASP A 98 8.64 5.99 9.69
C ASP A 98 10.15 6.12 9.50
N VAL A 99 10.59 6.70 8.38
CA VAL A 99 12.02 6.90 8.11
C VAL A 99 12.66 7.78 9.19
N VAL A 100 12.01 8.87 9.59
CA VAL A 100 12.51 9.77 10.65
C VAL A 100 12.63 9.03 11.99
N LEU A 101 11.65 8.19 12.32
CA LEU A 101 11.66 7.39 13.55
C LEU A 101 12.76 6.33 13.54
N GLU A 102 12.97 5.64 12.41
CA GLU A 102 14.02 4.62 12.29
C GLU A 102 15.44 5.21 12.24
N LEU A 103 15.60 6.43 11.71
CA LEU A 103 16.90 7.13 11.69
C LEU A 103 17.32 7.68 13.05
N GLY A 104 16.50 7.50 14.09
CA GLY A 104 16.83 7.94 15.45
C GLY A 104 16.93 9.47 15.56
N VAL A 105 16.28 10.22 14.67
CA VAL A 105 16.19 11.68 14.77
C VAL A 105 15.31 12.01 15.98
N SER A 106 15.98 12.14 17.11
CA SER A 106 15.48 12.34 18.48
C SER A 106 14.13 13.07 18.56
N THR A 107 13.04 12.31 18.64
CA THR A 107 11.78 12.82 19.20
C THR A 107 11.74 12.43 20.67
N SER A 108 12.12 13.37 21.53
CA SER A 108 12.36 13.24 22.96
C SER A 108 11.11 13.01 23.82
N THR A 109 10.11 12.26 23.34
CA THR A 109 8.88 12.01 24.10
C THR A 109 8.23 10.68 23.73
N GLY A 110 8.30 9.69 24.63
CA GLY A 110 7.74 8.35 24.41
C GLY A 110 6.23 8.29 24.09
N ARG A 111 5.47 9.37 24.30
CA ARG A 111 4.07 9.48 23.84
C ARG A 111 3.94 9.82 22.36
N ALA A 112 4.79 10.71 21.86
CA ALA A 112 4.76 11.13 20.46
C ALA A 112 5.18 9.96 19.56
N SER A 113 6.26 9.26 19.89
CA SER A 113 6.71 8.08 19.15
C SER A 113 5.62 7.00 19.05
N ARG A 114 4.89 6.72 20.14
CA ARG A 114 3.76 5.77 20.15
C ARG A 114 2.62 6.22 19.21
N PHE A 115 2.24 7.49 19.25
CA PHE A 115 1.21 8.02 18.36
C PHE A 115 1.63 7.93 16.88
N LEU A 116 2.87 8.30 16.57
CA LEU A 116 3.42 8.22 15.22
C LEU A 116 3.47 6.77 14.71
N ARG A 117 3.80 5.80 15.57
CA ARG A 117 3.73 4.37 15.21
C ARG A 117 2.28 3.91 14.96
N ALA A 118 1.31 4.42 15.71
CA ALA A 118 -0.11 4.11 15.47
C ALA A 118 -0.63 4.64 14.12
N LEU A 119 -0.05 5.72 13.58
CA LEU A 119 -0.40 6.23 12.23
C LEU A 119 -0.13 5.19 11.13
N ARG A 120 0.76 4.22 11.35
CA ARG A 120 0.97 3.10 10.41
C ARG A 120 -0.30 2.29 10.16
N LEU A 121 -1.24 2.24 11.12
CA LEU A 121 -2.53 1.55 10.95
C LEU A 121 -3.39 2.17 9.84
N ILE A 122 -3.18 3.45 9.50
CA ILE A 122 -3.87 4.09 8.36
C ILE A 122 -3.54 3.37 7.04
N ARG A 123 -2.41 2.66 6.95
CA ARG A 123 -2.07 1.83 5.77
C ARG A 123 -3.08 0.72 5.51
N ILE A 124 -3.88 0.30 6.49
CA ILE A 124 -5.00 -0.64 6.31
C ILE A 124 -6.02 -0.07 5.32
N ALA A 125 -6.19 1.27 5.25
CA ALA A 125 -7.06 1.90 4.27
C ALA A 125 -6.65 1.58 2.82
N ARG A 126 -5.36 1.26 2.55
CA ARG A 126 -4.90 0.84 1.22
C ARG A 126 -5.55 -0.46 0.75
N LEU A 127 -5.94 -1.36 1.66
CA LEU A 127 -6.69 -2.58 1.30
C LEU A 127 -8.03 -2.23 0.63
N GLY A 128 -8.63 -1.11 1.01
CA GLY A 128 -9.82 -0.57 0.37
C GLY A 128 -9.61 -0.25 -1.11
N LYS A 129 -8.43 0.25 -1.51
CA LYS A 129 -8.13 0.51 -2.94
C LYS A 129 -8.14 -0.78 -3.76
N ILE A 130 -7.54 -1.84 -3.23
CA ILE A 130 -7.41 -3.12 -3.93
C ILE A 130 -8.80 -3.73 -4.16
N SER A 131 -9.72 -3.56 -3.20
CA SER A 131 -11.10 -4.03 -3.34
C SER A 131 -11.88 -3.29 -4.45
N GLN A 132 -11.64 -1.99 -4.65
CA GLN A 132 -12.30 -1.21 -5.71
C GLN A 132 -11.81 -1.58 -7.10
N VAL A 133 -10.51 -1.91 -7.23
CA VAL A 133 -9.94 -2.37 -8.50
C VAL A 133 -10.53 -3.71 -8.93
N ARG A 134 -10.65 -4.67 -7.99
CA ARG A 134 -11.19 -6.02 -8.27
C ARG A 134 -12.72 -6.06 -8.45
N ALA A 135 -13.45 -5.19 -7.76
CA ALA A 135 -14.90 -5.07 -7.93
C ALA A 135 -15.27 -4.60 -9.35
N GLY A 136 -14.46 -3.73 -9.96
CA GLY A 136 -14.66 -3.31 -11.35
C GLY A 136 -14.48 -4.44 -12.38
N GLU A 137 -13.58 -5.38 -12.12
CA GLU A 137 -13.35 -6.54 -13.01
C GLU A 137 -14.47 -7.58 -12.91
N THR A 138 -15.04 -7.77 -11.72
CA THR A 138 -16.10 -8.76 -11.49
C THR A 138 -17.42 -8.36 -12.18
N VAL A 139 -17.70 -7.05 -12.28
CA VAL A 139 -18.89 -6.54 -12.99
C VAL A 139 -18.78 -6.75 -14.51
N LEU A 140 -17.58 -6.76 -15.08
CA LEU A 140 -17.37 -7.00 -16.52
C LEU A 140 -17.19 -8.48 -16.91
N GLY A 141 -16.94 -9.36 -15.94
CA GLY A 141 -16.87 -10.81 -16.16
C GLY A 141 -18.22 -11.50 -16.37
N ALA A 142 -19.34 -10.76 -16.30
CA ALA A 142 -20.65 -11.28 -16.65
C ALA A 142 -20.68 -11.62 -18.16
N PRO A 143 -20.97 -12.87 -18.55
CA PRO A 143 -20.86 -13.29 -19.94
C PRO A 143 -21.98 -12.64 -20.75
N HIS A 144 -21.66 -11.60 -21.50
CA HIS A 144 -22.45 -11.17 -22.66
C HIS A 144 -22.22 -12.14 -23.84
N ARG A 145 -22.35 -13.45 -23.58
CA ARG A 145 -22.34 -14.54 -24.56
C ARG A 145 -23.65 -15.32 -24.45
N ALA A 146 -24.72 -14.69 -24.90
CA ALA A 146 -25.91 -15.34 -25.46
C ALA A 146 -26.47 -14.32 -26.46
N GLN A 147 -25.99 -14.36 -27.71
CA GLN A 147 -26.74 -14.94 -28.84
C GLN A 147 -28.13 -14.28 -28.99
N GLY A 148 -28.42 -13.41 -29.96
CA GLY A 148 -27.58 -12.99 -31.08
C GLY A 148 -27.39 -14.05 -32.16
N HIS A 149 -28.35 -14.97 -32.33
CA HIS A 149 -28.65 -15.71 -33.55
C HIS A 149 -29.72 -16.73 -33.24
N GLU A 150 -30.94 -16.47 -33.69
CA GLU A 150 -31.80 -17.46 -34.34
C GLU A 150 -32.82 -16.66 -35.16
N ALA A 151 -32.64 -16.77 -36.47
CA ALA A 151 -33.53 -16.29 -37.51
C ALA A 151 -34.48 -17.42 -37.91
#